data_AF-A0A179D280-F1
#
_entry.id   AF-A0A179D280-F1
#
_cell.length_a   1.000
_cell.length_b   1.000
_cell.length_c   1.000
_cell.angle_alpha   90.00
_cell.angle_beta   90.00
_cell.angle_gamma   90.00
#
_symmetry.space_group_name_H-M   'P 1'
#
loop_
_entity.id
_entity.type
_entity.pdbx_description
1 polymer ?
#
loop_
_entity_poly.entity_id
_entity_poly.type
_entity_poly.pdbx_seq_one_letter_code
_entity_poly.pdbx_strand_id
1 'polypeptide(L)'
;MIGLFSLLEAMTDQPLPLILKDLPLEKDVEEALLGRESPFTPLLRLVKAYEEGRWQELYNILKGLPISDEVLPKFYIKALSFAQRAFVLGK
;
A
#
# COMPACT_ATOMS: atom_id res chain seq x y z
N MET A 1 0.68 5.87 -4.98
CA MET A 1 0.14 4.48 -5.10
C MET A 1 0.31 4.08 -6.56
N ILE A 2 1.56 3.90 -6.97
CA ILE A 2 1.91 3.46 -8.33
C ILE A 2 2.50 2.04 -8.29
N GLY A 3 3.05 1.58 -7.16
CA GLY A 3 3.78 0.32 -7.08
C GLY A 3 2.87 -0.91 -7.08
N LEU A 4 2.24 -1.19 -5.94
CA LEU A 4 1.53 -2.46 -5.72
C LEU A 4 0.10 -2.46 -6.31
N PHE A 5 -0.63 -1.37 -6.16
CA PHE A 5 -2.05 -1.37 -6.52
C PHE A 5 -2.30 -0.98 -7.97
N SER A 6 -1.44 -0.16 -8.58
CA SER A 6 -1.47 0.00 -10.04
C SER A 6 -1.09 -1.29 -10.75
N LEU A 7 -0.26 -2.14 -10.12
CA LEU A 7 -0.05 -3.50 -10.62
C LEU A 7 -1.36 -4.32 -10.55
N LEU A 8 -2.11 -4.25 -9.46
CA LEU A 8 -3.42 -4.91 -9.34
C LEU A 8 -4.44 -4.44 -10.39
N GLU A 9 -4.60 -3.13 -10.56
CA GLU A 9 -5.51 -2.57 -11.57
C GLU A 9 -5.06 -2.92 -13.00
N ALA A 10 -3.77 -2.81 -13.30
CA ALA A 10 -3.21 -3.19 -14.61
C ALA A 10 -3.30 -4.70 -14.89
N MET A 11 -3.32 -5.55 -13.87
CA MET A 11 -3.39 -7.00 -14.00
C MET A 11 -4.83 -7.54 -14.11
N THR A 12 -5.80 -6.86 -13.51
CA THR A 12 -7.21 -7.29 -13.47
C THR A 12 -8.08 -6.59 -14.50
N ASP A 13 -7.56 -5.52 -15.12
CA ASP A 13 -8.30 -4.65 -16.05
C ASP A 13 -9.59 -4.07 -15.43
N GLN A 14 -9.55 -3.87 -14.11
CA GLN A 14 -10.67 -3.40 -13.30
C GLN A 14 -10.23 -2.25 -12.38
N PRO A 15 -11.14 -1.32 -12.04
CA PRO A 15 -10.87 -0.29 -11.05
C PRO A 15 -10.77 -0.89 -9.65
N LEU A 16 -9.87 -0.34 -8.82
CA LEU A 16 -9.57 -0.83 -7.47
C LEU A 16 -10.81 -1.13 -6.60
N PRO A 17 -11.87 -0.29 -6.55
CA PRO A 17 -13.05 -0.59 -5.73
C PRO A 17 -13.80 -1.86 -6.12
N LEU A 18 -13.68 -2.34 -7.36
CA LEU A 18 -14.27 -3.60 -7.79
C LEU A 18 -13.39 -4.77 -7.37
N ILE A 19 -12.07 -4.65 -7.55
CA ILE A 19 -11.09 -5.66 -7.12
C ILE A 19 -11.21 -5.94 -5.62
N LEU A 20 -11.36 -4.91 -4.80
CA LEU A 20 -11.40 -5.05 -3.33
C LEU A 20 -12.60 -5.87 -2.83
N LYS A 21 -13.72 -5.89 -3.56
CA LYS A 21 -14.92 -6.66 -3.16
C LYS A 21 -14.68 -8.17 -3.17
N ASP A 22 -13.78 -8.62 -4.02
CA ASP A 22 -13.49 -10.05 -4.23
C ASP A 22 -12.30 -10.53 -3.39
N LEU A 23 -11.65 -9.62 -2.64
CA LEU A 23 -10.50 -9.95 -1.79
C LEU A 23 -10.91 -10.09 -0.32
N PRO A 24 -10.44 -11.14 0.38
CA PRO A 24 -10.69 -11.31 1.82
C PRO A 24 -9.77 -10.38 2.63
N LEU A 25 -10.04 -9.07 2.59
CA LEU A 25 -9.30 -8.06 3.34
C LEU A 25 -10.03 -7.71 4.64
N GLU A 26 -9.26 -7.32 5.65
CA GLU A 26 -9.84 -6.69 6.83
C GLU A 26 -10.46 -5.34 6.46
N LYS A 27 -11.61 -5.02 7.09
CA LYS A 27 -12.38 -3.81 6.79
C LYS A 27 -11.54 -2.54 6.88
N ASP A 28 -10.68 -2.41 7.89
CA ASP A 28 -9.84 -1.23 8.06
C ASP A 28 -8.82 -1.06 6.93
N VAL A 29 -8.36 -2.16 6.33
CA VAL A 29 -7.46 -2.12 5.16
C VAL A 29 -8.25 -1.68 3.92
N GLU A 30 -9.44 -2.23 3.71
CA GLU A 30 -10.32 -1.84 2.60
C GLU A 30 -10.68 -0.34 2.66
N GLU A 31 -11.09 0.14 3.83
CA GLU A 31 -11.42 1.55 4.06
C GLU A 31 -10.23 2.48 3.73
N ALA A 32 -9.01 2.12 4.18
CA ALA A 32 -7.80 2.86 3.84
C ALA A 32 -7.59 2.96 2.32
N LEU A 33 -7.71 1.82 1.62
CA LEU A 33 -7.48 1.72 0.17
C LEU A 33 -8.54 2.48 -0.64
N LEU A 34 -9.78 2.55 -0.14
CA LEU A 34 -10.85 3.38 -0.68
C LEU A 34 -10.69 4.88 -0.38
N GLY A 35 -9.61 5.28 0.31
CA GLY A 35 -9.33 6.67 0.66
C GLY A 35 -10.14 7.17 1.86
N ARG A 36 -10.74 6.28 2.63
CA ARG A 36 -11.46 6.60 3.87
C ARG A 36 -10.49 6.57 5.06
N GLU A 37 -10.88 7.21 6.16
CA GLU A 37 -10.07 7.21 7.38
C GLU A 37 -10.14 5.84 8.08
N SER A 38 -9.00 5.35 8.51
CA SER A 38 -8.81 4.06 9.16
C SER A 38 -7.47 4.06 9.92
N PRO A 39 -7.23 3.08 10.82
CA PRO A 39 -5.92 2.91 11.45
C PRO A 39 -4.76 2.74 10.45
N PHE A 40 -5.02 2.24 9.24
CA PHE A 40 -4.00 2.03 8.21
C PHE A 40 -3.80 3.24 7.28
N THR A 41 -4.67 4.25 7.33
CA THR A 41 -4.58 5.44 6.48
C THR A 41 -3.25 6.21 6.63
N PRO A 42 -2.67 6.39 7.84
CA PRO A 42 -1.33 6.97 7.99
C PRO A 42 -0.23 6.14 7.31
N LEU A 43 -0.28 4.81 7.42
CA LEU A 43 0.68 3.91 6.78
C LEU A 43 0.54 3.96 5.25
N LEU A 44 -0.69 3.98 4.74
CA LEU A 44 -0.93 4.11 3.30
C LEU A 44 -0.41 5.46 2.75
N ARG A 45 -0.64 6.55 3.49
CA ARG A 45 -0.08 7.87 3.15
C ARG A 45 1.45 7.86 3.16
N LEU A 46 2.08 7.21 4.15
CA LEU A 46 3.53 7.07 4.22
C LEU A 46 4.08 6.38 2.97
N VAL A 47 3.49 5.27 2.55
CA VAL A 47 3.92 4.52 1.35
C VAL A 47 3.69 5.35 0.08
N LYS A 48 2.57 6.06 -0.04
CA LYS A 48 2.32 6.98 -1.17
C LYS A 48 3.40 8.07 -1.25
N ALA A 49 3.70 8.73 -0.13
CA ALA A 49 4.73 9.76 -0.07
C ALA A 49 6.11 9.21 -0.42
N TYR A 50 6.43 7.98 0.00
CA TYR A 50 7.66 7.28 -0.36
C TYR A 50 7.77 7.02 -1.86
N GLU A 51 6.72 6.45 -2.48
CA GLU A 51 6.69 6.15 -3.92
C GLU A 51 6.77 7.41 -4.79
N GLU A 52 6.16 8.50 -4.34
CA GLU A 52 6.04 9.75 -5.10
C GLU A 52 7.20 10.73 -4.77
N GLY A 53 8.19 10.30 -3.98
CA GLY A 53 9.37 11.10 -3.63
C GLY A 53 9.05 12.33 -2.77
N ARG A 54 7.89 12.36 -2.09
CA ARG A 54 7.46 13.46 -1.22
C ARG A 54 8.10 13.35 0.16
N TRP A 55 9.42 13.56 0.23
CA TRP A 55 10.22 13.35 1.43
C TRP A 55 9.76 14.16 2.65
N GLN A 56 9.38 15.43 2.45
CA GLN A 56 8.96 16.27 3.57
C GLN A 56 7.64 15.80 4.20
N GLU A 57 6.69 15.34 3.39
CA GLU A 57 5.46 14.71 3.87
C GLU A 57 5.77 13.39 4.59
N LEU A 58 6.62 12.55 3.99
CA LEU A 58 7.06 11.29 4.57
C LEU A 58 7.64 11.46 5.98
N TYR A 59 8.58 12.40 6.17
CA TYR A 59 9.19 12.65 7.48
C TYR A 59 8.18 13.20 8.50
N ASN A 60 7.18 13.97 8.06
CA ASN A 60 6.12 14.43 8.95
C ASN A 60 5.22 13.29 9.42
N ILE A 61 4.90 12.34 8.53
CA ILE A 61 4.11 11.16 8.87
C ILE A 61 4.89 10.22 9.82
N LEU A 62 6.19 10.01 9.55
CA LEU A 62 7.05 9.15 10.39
C LEU A 62 7.13 9.59 11.85
N LYS A 63 7.03 10.90 12.14
CA LYS A 63 7.00 11.40 13.53
C LYS A 63 5.86 10.83 14.37
N GLY A 64 4.76 10.43 13.72
CA GLY A 64 3.57 9.85 14.36
C GLY A 64 3.54 8.33 14.35
N LEU A 65 4.55 7.66 13.78
CA LEU A 65 4.59 6.21 13.62
C LEU A 65 5.84 5.63 14.31
N PRO A 66 5.75 4.45 14.93
CA PRO A 66 6.90 3.76 15.51
C PRO A 66 7.74 3.05 14.43
N ILE A 67 8.05 3.76 13.34
CA ILE A 67 8.76 3.23 12.18
C ILE A 67 10.01 4.08 11.94
N SER A 68 11.17 3.43 11.84
CA SER A 68 12.40 4.09 11.40
C SER A 68 12.39 4.24 9.87
N ASP A 69 12.87 5.38 9.38
CA ASP A 69 13.12 5.63 7.97
C ASP A 69 14.11 4.64 7.34
N GLU A 70 15.12 4.18 8.09
CA GLU A 70 16.12 3.20 7.61
C GLU A 70 15.52 1.84 7.23
N VAL A 71 14.40 1.46 7.87
CA VAL A 71 13.74 0.17 7.62
C VAL A 71 12.68 0.25 6.52
N LEU A 72 12.24 1.46 6.16
CA LEU A 72 11.17 1.68 5.19
C LEU A 72 11.50 1.10 3.80
N PRO A 73 12.70 1.30 3.22
CA PRO A 73 13.04 0.67 1.93
C PRO A 73 12.98 -0.86 1.99
N LYS A 74 13.44 -1.47 3.09
CA LYS A 74 13.46 -2.92 3.26
C LYS A 74 12.03 -3.48 3.31
N PHE A 75 11.14 -2.84 4.07
CA PHE A 75 9.74 -3.25 4.14
C PHE A 75 9.01 -3.06 2.82
N TYR A 76 9.28 -1.96 2.11
CA TYR A 76 8.69 -1.70 0.80
C TYR A 76 9.08 -2.78 -0.22
N ILE A 77 10.37 -3.11 -0.33
CA ILE A 77 10.84 -4.20 -1.22
C ILE A 77 10.24 -5.55 -0.81
N LYS A 78 10.17 -5.84 0.49
CA LYS A 78 9.56 -7.09 0.98
C LYS A 78 8.07 -7.18 0.61
N ALA A 79 7.33 -6.08 0.69
CA ALA A 79 5.92 -6.02 0.30
C ALA A 79 5.75 -6.26 -1.22
N LEU A 80 6.59 -5.66 -2.05
CA LEU A 80 6.60 -5.92 -3.50
C LEU A 80 6.91 -7.39 -3.83
N SER A 81 7.91 -7.99 -3.17
CA SER A 81 8.23 -9.41 -3.37
C SER A 81 7.12 -10.35 -2.88
N PHE A 82 6.42 -10.00 -1.79
CA PHE A 82 5.27 -10.76 -1.31
C PHE A 82 4.15 -10.73 -2.34
N ALA A 83 3.80 -9.54 -2.83
CA ALA A 83 2.78 -9.37 -3.85
C ALA A 83 3.08 -10.19 -5.10
N GLN A 84 4.27 -10.05 -5.69
CA GLN A 84 4.68 -10.83 -6.86
C GLN A 84 4.48 -12.33 -6.66
N ARG A 85 4.85 -12.87 -5.49
CA ARG A 85 4.68 -14.31 -5.19
C ARG A 85 3.22 -14.71 -4.98
N ALA A 86 2.44 -13.90 -4.27
CA ALA A 86 1.02 -14.16 -4.06
C ALA A 86 0.27 -14.27 -5.40
N PHE A 87 0.67 -13.50 -6.41
CA PHE A 87 0.10 -13.60 -7.75
C PHE A 87 0.62 -14.79 -8.56
N VAL A 88 1.90 -15.17 -8.45
CA VAL A 88 2.44 -16.35 -9.16
C VAL A 88 1.80 -17.66 -8.70
N LEU A 89 1.39 -17.74 -7.43
CA LEU A 89 0.74 -18.92 -6.84
C LEU A 89 -0.78 -19.00 -7.11
N GLY A 90 -1.37 -17.93 -7.68
CA GLY A 90 -2.76 -17.92 -8.12
C GLY A 90 -2.98 -18.44 -9.55
N LYS A 91 -1.93 -19.00 -10.18
CA LYS A 91 -1.99 -19.75 -11.44
C LYS A 91 -1.76 -21.24 -11.21
#